data_AF-A0A8T9BQD5-F1
#
_entry.id   AF-A0A8T9BQD5-F1
#
_cell.length_a   1.000
_cell.length_b   1.000
_cell.length_c   1.000
_cell.angle_alpha   90.00
_cell.angle_beta   90.00
_cell.angle_gamma   90.00
#
_symmetry.space_group_name_H-M   'P 1'
#
loop_
_entity.id
_entity.type
_entity.pdbx_description
1 polymer ?
#
loop_
_entity_poly.entity_id
_entity_poly.type
_entity_poly.pdbx_seq_one_letter_code
_entity_poly.pdbx_strand_id
1 'polypeptide(L)'
;MPSGDVDLDTAKTALKQAMQQAEEEARRQITEPEEAREPNPWLRRMGWVEHLGALDPKELRALVAPVKDDEPELDVLYKAFDWLIQDAQYHCVRQVVGLEALFEANRKEVDKEVQMPFDSWMDITTVVRYTEVYKQLIRYIFRSKGIEPEKRPGFELTERQQMAIDDVWTNVEEFVWWKEEQGDLR
;
A
#
# COMPACT_ATOMS: atom_id res chain seq x y z
N MET A 1 -52.10 -33.37 21.83
CA MET A 1 -50.64 -33.26 21.94
C MET A 1 -50.19 -32.19 20.96
N PRO A 2 -49.71 -31.02 21.38
CA PRO A 2 -49.20 -30.04 20.44
C PRO A 2 -47.67 -30.04 20.41
N SER A 3 -47.14 -30.02 19.19
CA SER A 3 -46.06 -29.11 18.80
C SER A 3 -44.64 -29.43 19.26
N GLY A 4 -44.04 -30.48 18.67
CA GLY A 4 -42.57 -30.68 18.65
C GLY A 4 -41.84 -29.97 17.49
N ASP A 5 -42.58 -29.39 16.54
CA ASP A 5 -42.01 -28.86 15.28
C ASP A 5 -41.59 -27.38 15.36
N VAL A 6 -42.13 -26.61 16.31
CA VAL A 6 -41.82 -25.17 16.45
C VAL A 6 -40.38 -24.93 16.95
N ASP A 7 -39.77 -25.90 17.63
CA ASP A 7 -38.40 -25.76 18.16
C ASP A 7 -37.33 -26.05 17.08
N LEU A 8 -37.62 -26.97 16.16
CA LEU A 8 -36.67 -27.42 15.15
C LEU A 8 -36.45 -26.38 14.03
N ASP A 9 -37.52 -25.71 13.57
CA ASP A 9 -37.41 -24.69 12.52
C ASP A 9 -36.78 -23.39 13.03
N THR A 10 -37.01 -23.07 14.30
CA THR A 10 -36.35 -21.93 14.97
C THR A 10 -34.86 -22.22 15.15
N ALA A 11 -34.49 -23.44 15.56
CA ALA A 11 -33.10 -23.89 15.66
C ALA A 11 -32.38 -23.92 14.31
N LYS A 12 -33.04 -24.38 13.23
CA LYS A 12 -32.48 -24.34 11.87
C LYS A 12 -32.23 -22.92 11.38
N THR A 13 -33.15 -22.00 11.68
CA THR A 13 -33.02 -20.60 11.27
C THR A 13 -31.88 -19.91 12.02
N ALA A 14 -31.77 -20.14 13.33
CA ALA A 14 -30.66 -19.65 14.15
C ALA A 14 -29.30 -20.21 13.69
N LEU A 15 -29.22 -21.52 13.39
CA LEU A 15 -28.00 -22.14 12.85
C LEU A 15 -27.60 -21.52 11.51
N LYS A 16 -28.58 -21.27 10.63
CA LYS A 16 -28.31 -20.66 9.32
C LYS A 16 -27.82 -19.22 9.44
N GLN A 17 -28.37 -18.44 10.38
CA GLN A 17 -27.89 -17.09 10.70
C GLN A 17 -26.49 -17.12 11.31
N ALA A 18 -26.22 -18.05 12.23
CA ALA A 18 -24.89 -18.22 12.82
C ALA A 18 -23.84 -18.63 11.78
N MET A 19 -24.18 -19.53 10.86
CA MET A 19 -23.32 -19.90 9.73
C MET A 19 -23.06 -18.73 8.79
N GLN A 20 -24.09 -17.91 8.50
CA GLN A 20 -23.92 -16.71 7.67
C GLN A 20 -23.04 -15.67 8.35
N GLN A 21 -23.20 -15.46 9.66
CA GLN A 21 -22.34 -14.58 10.44
C GLN A 21 -20.89 -15.08 10.44
N ALA A 22 -20.67 -16.38 10.66
CA ALA A 22 -19.34 -16.98 10.62
C ALA A 22 -18.69 -16.91 9.22
N GLU A 23 -19.45 -17.11 8.15
CA GLU A 23 -18.95 -16.96 6.78
C GLU A 23 -18.62 -15.50 6.46
N GLU A 24 -19.43 -14.55 6.94
CA GLU A 24 -19.17 -13.13 6.78
C GLU A 24 -17.93 -12.70 7.58
N GLU A 25 -17.78 -13.14 8.84
CA GLU A 25 -16.58 -12.93 9.64
C GLU A 25 -15.34 -13.54 8.99
N ALA A 26 -15.43 -14.75 8.44
CA ALA A 26 -14.32 -15.39 7.72
C ALA A 26 -13.92 -14.59 6.46
N ARG A 27 -14.89 -14.00 5.74
CA ARG A 27 -14.62 -13.12 4.58
C ARG A 27 -13.99 -11.78 4.96
N ARG A 28 -14.16 -11.34 6.22
CA ARG A 28 -13.55 -10.13 6.77
C ARG A 28 -12.12 -10.37 7.26
N GLN A 29 -11.65 -11.61 7.31
CA GLN A 29 -10.28 -11.92 7.69
C GLN A 29 -9.39 -12.10 6.45
N ILE A 30 -8.21 -11.49 6.47
CA ILE A 30 -7.16 -11.75 5.48
C ILE A 30 -6.40 -13.00 5.95
N THR A 31 -6.57 -14.09 5.22
CA THR A 31 -5.92 -15.39 5.50
C THR A 31 -5.00 -15.80 4.36
N GLU A 32 -4.13 -16.79 4.61
CA GLU A 32 -3.34 -17.38 3.52
C GLU A 32 -4.28 -17.96 2.45
N PRO A 33 -3.97 -17.77 1.15
CA PRO A 33 -4.70 -18.46 0.09
C PRO A 33 -4.60 -19.97 0.26
N GLU A 34 -5.71 -20.68 0.02
CA GLU A 34 -5.79 -22.15 0.08
C GLU A 34 -4.67 -22.82 -0.74
N GLU A 35 -4.13 -23.93 -0.20
CA GLU A 35 -2.97 -24.70 -0.72
C GLU A 35 -3.02 -25.03 -2.22
N ALA A 36 -4.22 -25.04 -2.84
CA ALA A 36 -4.42 -25.21 -4.28
C ALA A 36 -3.84 -24.07 -5.15
N ARG A 37 -3.53 -22.92 -4.54
CA ARG A 37 -2.74 -21.83 -5.11
C ARG A 37 -1.49 -21.72 -4.25
N GLU A 38 -0.39 -22.35 -4.69
CA GLU A 38 0.88 -22.44 -3.96
C GLU A 38 1.09 -21.27 -2.98
N PRO A 39 1.12 -21.52 -1.65
CA PRO A 39 1.31 -20.45 -0.68
C PRO A 39 2.63 -19.77 -1.00
N ASN A 40 2.59 -18.48 -1.36
CA ASN A 40 3.78 -17.76 -1.78
C ASN A 40 4.78 -17.74 -0.60
N PRO A 41 5.92 -18.46 -0.67
CA PRO A 41 6.87 -18.55 0.45
C PRO A 41 7.42 -17.18 0.86
N TRP A 42 7.38 -16.22 -0.06
CA TRP A 42 7.73 -14.84 0.19
C TRP A 42 6.75 -14.13 1.13
N LEU A 43 5.44 -14.38 1.02
CA LEU A 43 4.44 -13.76 1.90
C LEU A 43 4.63 -14.20 3.36
N ARG A 44 4.89 -15.50 3.58
CA ARG A 44 5.24 -16.07 4.90
C ARG A 44 6.51 -15.46 5.45
N ARG A 45 7.56 -15.38 4.62
CA ARG A 45 8.84 -14.80 5.05
C ARG A 45 8.71 -13.34 5.47
N MET A 46 7.85 -12.59 4.79
CA MET A 46 7.68 -11.15 5.01
C MET A 46 6.60 -10.83 6.04
N GLY A 47 5.84 -11.82 6.54
CA GLY A 47 4.86 -11.64 7.61
C GLY A 47 3.62 -10.82 7.24
N TRP A 48 3.30 -10.71 5.94
CA TRP A 48 2.21 -9.83 5.47
C TRP A 48 0.83 -10.33 5.90
N VAL A 49 0.66 -11.64 6.04
CA VAL A 49 -0.64 -12.23 6.41
C VAL A 49 -0.93 -11.94 7.87
N GLU A 50 0.07 -12.03 8.73
CA GLU A 50 0.00 -11.65 10.14
C GLU A 50 -0.20 -10.13 10.28
N HIS A 51 0.52 -9.34 9.48
CA HIS A 51 0.44 -7.89 9.52
C HIS A 51 -0.92 -7.35 9.05
N LEU A 52 -1.46 -7.90 7.96
CA LEU A 52 -2.74 -7.46 7.38
C LEU A 52 -3.94 -8.22 7.94
N GLY A 53 -3.74 -9.36 8.61
CA GLY A 53 -4.81 -10.23 9.11
C GLY A 53 -5.75 -9.56 10.11
N ALA A 54 -5.29 -8.50 10.79
CA ALA A 54 -6.10 -7.69 11.70
C ALA A 54 -6.98 -6.64 11.00
N LEU A 55 -6.74 -6.36 9.70
CA LEU A 55 -7.49 -5.39 8.93
C LEU A 55 -8.59 -6.07 8.11
N ASP A 56 -9.77 -5.45 8.10
CA ASP A 56 -10.83 -5.89 7.19
C ASP A 56 -10.42 -5.60 5.72
N PRO A 57 -10.62 -6.55 4.78
CA PRO A 57 -10.31 -6.35 3.37
C PRO A 57 -10.99 -5.15 2.73
N LYS A 58 -12.15 -4.68 3.21
CA LYS A 58 -12.79 -3.46 2.68
C LYS A 58 -12.09 -2.23 3.22
N GLU A 59 -11.70 -2.22 4.49
CA GLU A 59 -10.89 -1.15 5.09
C GLU A 59 -9.54 -1.03 4.38
N LEU A 60 -8.83 -2.15 4.18
CA LEU A 60 -7.57 -2.15 3.43
C LEU A 60 -7.74 -1.59 2.01
N ARG A 61 -8.81 -1.99 1.30
CA ARG A 61 -9.12 -1.44 -0.03
C ARG A 61 -9.41 0.07 0.01
N ALA A 62 -10.08 0.56 1.06
CA ALA A 62 -10.32 1.98 1.23
C ALA A 62 -9.00 2.75 1.45
N LEU A 63 -8.05 2.17 2.18
CA LEU A 63 -6.74 2.80 2.41
C LEU A 63 -5.90 2.91 1.12
N VAL A 64 -5.98 1.94 0.22
CA VAL A 64 -5.21 1.97 -1.04
C VAL A 64 -5.97 2.57 -2.23
N ALA A 65 -7.25 2.90 -2.05
CA ALA A 65 -8.11 3.47 -3.09
C ALA A 65 -7.50 4.74 -3.72
N PRO A 66 -7.87 5.13 -4.94
CA PRO A 66 -7.44 6.40 -5.53
C PRO A 66 -7.65 7.59 -4.58
N VAL A 67 -6.83 8.63 -4.75
CA VAL A 67 -6.97 9.88 -4.00
C VAL A 67 -8.32 10.52 -4.36
N LYS A 68 -9.02 11.02 -3.36
CA LYS A 68 -10.31 11.69 -3.51
C LYS A 68 -10.13 13.21 -3.55
N ASP A 69 -11.17 13.90 -4.01
CA ASP A 69 -11.16 15.38 -4.12
C ASP A 69 -11.06 16.08 -2.76
N ASP A 70 -11.45 15.42 -1.67
CA ASP A 70 -11.38 15.91 -0.28
C ASP A 70 -10.03 15.62 0.40
N GLU A 71 -9.03 15.17 -0.34
CA GLU A 71 -7.69 14.84 0.19
C GLU A 71 -6.58 15.66 -0.51
N PRO A 72 -6.56 16.99 -0.37
CA PRO A 72 -5.67 17.87 -1.13
C PRO A 72 -4.18 17.61 -0.85
N GLU A 73 -3.81 17.25 0.37
CA GLU A 73 -2.44 16.91 0.76
C GLU A 73 -1.97 15.63 0.03
N LEU A 74 -2.82 14.60 0.00
CA LEU A 74 -2.51 13.36 -0.72
C LEU A 74 -2.42 13.58 -2.22
N ASP A 75 -3.23 14.47 -2.81
CA ASP A 75 -3.14 14.81 -4.23
C ASP A 75 -1.82 15.50 -4.57
N VAL A 76 -1.39 16.45 -3.73
CA VAL A 76 -0.08 17.11 -3.86
C VAL A 76 1.05 16.09 -3.74
N LEU A 77 1.02 15.24 -2.71
CA LEU A 77 2.05 14.21 -2.50
C LEU A 77 2.09 13.21 -3.66
N TYR A 78 0.93 12.78 -4.15
CA TYR A 78 0.81 11.86 -5.27
C TYR A 78 1.44 12.43 -6.55
N LYS A 79 1.18 13.71 -6.83
CA LYS A 79 1.80 14.42 -7.95
C LYS A 79 3.30 14.57 -7.74
N ALA A 80 3.74 15.04 -6.57
CA ALA A 80 5.16 15.20 -6.25
C ALA A 80 5.94 13.88 -6.47
N PHE A 81 5.34 12.75 -6.14
CA PHE A 81 5.93 11.44 -6.41
C PHE A 81 6.03 11.12 -7.91
N ASP A 82 5.03 11.48 -8.74
CA ASP A 82 5.15 11.36 -10.20
C ASP A 82 6.33 12.18 -10.74
N TRP A 83 6.49 13.42 -10.28
CA TRP A 83 7.62 14.26 -10.67
C TRP A 83 8.96 13.64 -10.25
N LEU A 84 9.05 13.11 -9.03
CA LEU A 84 10.23 12.42 -8.53
C LEU A 84 10.59 11.21 -9.41
N ILE A 85 9.62 10.39 -9.79
CA ILE A 85 9.88 9.24 -10.67
C ILE A 85 10.36 9.70 -12.04
N GLN A 86 9.71 10.71 -12.63
CA GLN A 86 10.11 11.25 -13.94
C GLN A 86 11.54 11.81 -13.91
N ASP A 87 11.87 12.57 -12.86
CA ASP A 87 13.20 13.14 -12.65
C ASP A 87 14.26 12.03 -12.46
N ALA A 88 13.96 11.04 -11.62
CA ALA A 88 14.85 9.89 -11.41
C ALA A 88 15.09 9.11 -12.72
N GLN A 89 14.07 8.94 -13.56
CA GLN A 89 14.24 8.28 -14.85
C GLN A 89 15.09 9.09 -15.81
N TYR A 90 14.88 10.41 -15.86
CA TYR A 90 15.72 11.31 -16.64
C TYR A 90 17.19 11.23 -16.21
N HIS A 91 17.45 11.16 -14.91
CA HIS A 91 18.81 11.09 -14.37
C HIS A 91 19.46 9.70 -14.45
N CYS A 92 18.69 8.62 -14.59
CA CYS A 92 19.22 7.27 -14.69
C CYS A 92 19.65 6.86 -16.12
N VAL A 93 19.50 7.71 -17.14
CA VAL A 93 19.95 7.39 -18.51
C VAL A 93 21.47 7.54 -18.68
N ARG A 94 22.07 6.70 -19.52
CA ARG A 94 23.53 6.61 -19.80
C ARG A 94 24.24 7.93 -20.14
N GLN A 95 23.51 8.96 -20.56
CA GLN A 95 24.08 10.26 -20.92
C GLN A 95 24.35 11.16 -19.70
N VAL A 96 23.79 10.82 -18.54
CA VAL A 96 23.87 11.60 -17.31
C VAL A 96 24.80 10.94 -16.28
N VAL A 97 24.86 9.61 -16.24
CA VAL A 97 25.64 8.83 -15.26
C VAL A 97 26.79 8.09 -15.94
N GLY A 98 27.99 8.17 -15.34
CA GLY A 98 29.18 7.47 -15.83
C GLY A 98 29.00 5.94 -15.90
N LEU A 99 29.71 5.30 -16.83
CA LEU A 99 29.55 3.88 -17.12
C LEU A 99 29.87 3.01 -15.89
N GLU A 100 30.87 3.40 -15.10
CA GLU A 100 31.33 2.73 -13.89
C GLU A 100 30.22 2.64 -12.84
N ALA A 101 29.49 3.74 -12.63
CA ALA A 101 28.37 3.78 -11.70
C ALA A 101 27.21 2.90 -12.17
N LEU A 102 26.99 2.76 -13.48
CA LEU A 102 25.97 1.86 -14.02
C LEU A 102 26.36 0.38 -13.87
N PHE A 103 27.63 0.03 -14.01
CA PHE A 103 28.10 -1.33 -13.71
C PHE A 103 27.91 -1.67 -12.23
N GLU A 104 28.23 -0.72 -11.34
CA GLU A 104 28.02 -0.92 -9.91
C GLU A 104 26.52 -1.03 -9.56
N ALA A 105 25.68 -0.19 -10.15
CA ALA A 105 24.23 -0.25 -9.96
C ALA A 105 23.61 -1.59 -10.41
N ASN A 106 24.19 -2.28 -11.41
CA ASN A 106 23.74 -3.59 -11.85
C ASN A 106 24.43 -4.76 -11.12
N ARG A 107 25.28 -4.48 -10.12
CA ARG A 107 25.94 -5.52 -9.32
C ARG A 107 24.92 -6.20 -8.41
N LYS A 108 24.70 -7.49 -8.65
CA LYS A 108 23.81 -8.34 -7.84
C LYS A 108 24.54 -9.14 -6.78
N GLU A 109 25.83 -9.40 -6.98
CA GLU A 109 26.68 -10.18 -6.09
C GLU A 109 28.06 -9.52 -6.02
N VAL A 110 28.65 -9.45 -4.82
CA VAL A 110 29.94 -8.77 -4.59
C VAL A 110 31.07 -9.44 -5.37
N ASP A 111 31.03 -10.79 -5.45
CA ASP A 111 32.12 -11.62 -5.97
C ASP A 111 32.00 -11.96 -7.47
N LYS A 112 30.95 -11.47 -8.15
CA LYS A 112 30.74 -11.71 -9.59
C LYS A 112 30.91 -10.42 -10.38
N GLU A 113 31.74 -10.47 -11.42
CA GLU A 113 31.87 -9.37 -12.37
C GLU A 113 30.58 -9.20 -13.19
N VAL A 114 30.10 -7.96 -13.20
CA VAL A 114 28.94 -7.53 -13.97
C VAL A 114 29.33 -7.38 -15.44
N GLN A 115 28.66 -8.11 -16.33
CA GLN A 115 29.00 -8.13 -17.76
C GLN A 115 28.33 -7.02 -18.57
N MET A 116 27.30 -6.38 -18.03
CA MET A 116 26.58 -5.29 -18.69
C MET A 116 26.21 -4.19 -17.67
N PRO A 117 26.31 -2.91 -18.04
CA PRO A 117 25.89 -1.83 -17.16
C PRO A 117 24.37 -1.86 -16.94
N PHE A 118 23.89 -1.22 -15.88
CA PHE A 118 22.47 -1.05 -15.61
C PHE A 118 21.78 -0.39 -16.81
N ASP A 119 20.70 -1.02 -17.28
CA ASP A 119 19.83 -0.44 -18.29
C ASP A 119 18.61 0.14 -17.59
N SER A 120 18.56 1.47 -17.54
CA SER A 120 17.43 2.22 -16.98
C SER A 120 16.24 2.28 -17.93
N TRP A 121 16.40 1.81 -19.17
CA TRP A 121 15.30 1.76 -20.12
C TRP A 121 14.27 0.73 -19.66
N MET A 122 13.16 1.22 -19.14
CA MET A 122 11.97 0.44 -18.85
C MET A 122 10.85 0.87 -19.78
N ASP A 123 10.07 -0.11 -20.22
CA ASP A 123 8.83 0.18 -20.96
C ASP A 123 7.91 1.06 -20.10
N ILE A 124 7.33 2.09 -20.71
CA ILE A 124 6.49 3.08 -20.02
C ILE A 124 5.33 2.43 -19.25
N THR A 125 4.80 1.31 -19.73
CA THR A 125 3.74 0.58 -19.03
C THR A 125 4.25 -0.09 -17.75
N THR A 126 5.52 -0.52 -17.73
CA THR A 126 6.16 -1.08 -16.52
C THR A 126 6.37 0.02 -15.49
N VAL A 127 6.83 1.20 -15.92
CA VAL A 127 7.01 2.36 -15.06
C VAL A 127 5.70 2.74 -14.39
N VAL A 128 4.64 2.92 -15.18
CA VAL A 128 3.31 3.27 -14.65
C VAL A 128 2.83 2.22 -13.64
N ARG A 129 2.97 0.93 -13.95
CA ARG A 129 2.55 -0.16 -13.05
C ARG A 129 3.32 -0.16 -11.74
N TYR A 130 4.64 0.03 -11.78
CA TYR A 130 5.47 0.01 -10.58
C TYR A 130 5.26 1.27 -9.73
N THR A 131 5.19 2.44 -10.37
CA THR A 131 4.86 3.70 -9.70
C THR A 131 3.51 3.61 -8.99
N GLU A 132 2.51 2.95 -9.58
CA GLU A 132 1.22 2.75 -8.94
C GLU A 132 1.29 1.88 -7.67
N VAL A 133 2.15 0.85 -7.65
CA VAL A 133 2.36 0.03 -6.43
C VAL A 133 2.92 0.90 -5.30
N TYR A 134 3.91 1.76 -5.59
CA TYR A 134 4.44 2.69 -4.60
C TYR A 134 3.39 3.70 -4.14
N LYS A 135 2.56 4.20 -5.06
CA LYS A 135 1.48 5.12 -4.71
C LYS A 135 0.43 4.47 -3.82
N GLN A 136 0.09 3.19 -4.04
CA GLN A 136 -0.77 2.44 -3.12
C GLN A 136 -0.17 2.40 -1.72
N LEU A 137 1.14 2.15 -1.60
CA LEU A 137 1.83 2.13 -0.32
C LEU A 137 1.84 3.52 0.36
N ILE A 138 2.10 4.59 -0.40
CA ILE A 138 2.03 5.96 0.11
C ILE A 138 0.63 6.25 0.66
N ARG A 139 -0.43 5.97 -0.12
CA ARG A 139 -1.82 6.17 0.33
C ARG A 139 -2.13 5.38 1.59
N TYR A 140 -1.70 4.13 1.65
CA TYR A 140 -1.84 3.28 2.82
C TYR A 140 -1.17 3.89 4.07
N ILE A 141 0.10 4.28 3.96
CA ILE A 141 0.87 4.85 5.08
C ILE A 141 0.21 6.15 5.56
N PHE A 142 -0.07 7.09 4.67
CA PHE A 142 -0.57 8.41 5.07
C PHE A 142 -2.02 8.38 5.55
N ARG A 143 -2.91 7.58 4.93
CA ARG A 143 -4.28 7.41 5.46
C ARG A 143 -4.30 6.68 6.80
N SER A 144 -3.38 5.74 7.03
CA SER A 144 -3.31 5.02 8.30
C SER A 144 -2.99 5.91 9.51
N LYS A 145 -2.33 7.06 9.27
CA LYS A 145 -2.07 8.07 10.32
C LYS A 145 -3.37 8.65 10.89
N GLY A 146 -4.39 8.84 10.06
CA GLY A 146 -5.70 9.38 10.45
C GLY A 146 -6.62 8.38 11.16
N ILE A 147 -6.21 7.11 11.26
CA ILE A 147 -6.97 6.07 11.97
C ILE A 147 -6.66 6.13 13.47
N GLU A 148 -7.68 5.86 14.30
CA GLU A 148 -7.54 5.65 15.74
C GLU A 148 -6.40 4.66 16.04
N PRO A 149 -5.53 4.91 17.05
CA PRO A 149 -4.38 4.07 17.34
C PRO A 149 -4.70 2.58 17.49
N GLU A 150 -5.86 2.26 18.07
CA GLU A 150 -6.33 0.88 18.32
C GLU A 150 -6.73 0.15 17.04
N LYS A 151 -7.07 0.88 15.97
CA LYS A 151 -7.50 0.35 14.67
C LYS A 151 -6.41 0.52 13.59
N ARG A 152 -5.29 1.16 13.93
CA ARG A 152 -4.20 1.40 12.98
C ARG A 152 -3.58 0.05 12.59
N PRO A 153 -3.18 -0.11 11.32
CA PRO A 153 -2.34 -1.22 10.92
C PRO A 153 -1.10 -1.38 11.82
N GLY A 154 -0.75 -2.62 12.17
CA GLY A 154 0.32 -2.92 13.12
C GLY A 154 1.74 -2.78 12.57
N PHE A 155 2.00 -1.87 11.62
CA PHE A 155 3.36 -1.63 11.12
C PHE A 155 3.99 -0.54 11.98
N GLU A 156 5.29 -0.67 12.19
CA GLU A 156 6.07 0.34 12.90
C GLU A 156 7.09 0.92 11.94
N LEU A 157 7.11 2.24 11.86
CA LEU A 157 8.16 2.97 11.17
C LEU A 157 9.36 3.09 12.09
N THR A 158 10.56 2.93 11.54
CA THR A 158 11.77 3.30 12.28
C THR A 158 11.73 4.81 12.57
N GLU A 159 12.43 5.26 13.62
CA GLU A 159 12.49 6.68 13.99
C GLU A 159 12.87 7.57 12.80
N ARG A 160 13.87 7.15 12.00
CA ARG A 160 14.28 7.89 10.79
C ARG A 160 13.20 7.94 9.71
N GLN A 161 12.46 6.85 9.52
CA GLN A 161 11.35 6.82 8.56
C GLN A 161 10.21 7.71 9.04
N GLN A 162 9.90 7.69 10.34
CA GLN A 162 8.88 8.53 10.94
C GLN A 162 9.22 10.01 10.75
N MET A 163 10.45 10.42 11.09
CA MET A 163 10.93 11.79 10.86
C MET A 163 10.80 12.21 9.39
N ALA A 164 11.28 11.39 8.46
CA ALA A 164 11.21 11.72 7.04
C ALA A 164 9.76 11.84 6.52
N ILE A 165 8.88 10.96 7.00
CA ILE A 165 7.46 10.98 6.64
C ILE A 165 6.76 12.23 7.23
N ASP A 166 7.10 12.61 8.45
CA ASP A 166 6.56 13.81 9.10
C ASP A 166 7.06 15.07 8.40
N ASP A 167 8.34 15.16 8.08
CA ASP A 167 8.93 16.27 7.31
C ASP A 167 8.23 16.45 5.96
N VAL A 168 8.03 15.35 5.21
CA VAL A 168 7.31 15.39 3.93
C VAL A 168 5.87 15.88 4.13
N TRP A 169 5.18 15.38 5.17
CA TRP A 169 3.80 15.77 5.43
C TRP A 169 3.68 17.25 5.76
N THR A 170 4.52 17.78 6.65
CA THR A 170 4.53 19.20 7.02
C THR A 170 4.76 20.10 5.80
N ASN A 171 5.71 19.76 4.93
CA ASN A 171 5.94 20.52 3.70
C ASN A 171 4.71 20.51 2.76
N VAL A 172 4.01 19.38 2.69
CA VAL A 172 2.79 19.24 1.89
C VAL A 172 1.65 20.07 2.48
N GLU A 173 1.43 20.00 3.79
CA GLU A 173 0.41 20.81 4.50
C GLU A 173 0.66 22.31 4.30
N GLU A 174 1.90 22.77 4.48
CA GLU A 174 2.28 24.17 4.25
C GLU A 174 2.02 24.60 2.79
N PHE A 175 2.31 23.73 1.83
CA PHE A 175 2.07 24.01 0.42
C PHE A 175 0.57 24.07 0.08
N VAL A 176 -0.24 23.16 0.62
CA VAL A 176 -1.69 23.17 0.45
C VAL A 176 -2.28 24.44 1.04
N TRP A 177 -1.92 24.76 2.28
CA TRP A 177 -2.35 25.98 2.97
C TRP A 177 -2.00 27.25 2.18
N TRP A 178 -0.75 27.35 1.71
CA TRP A 178 -0.31 28.48 0.87
C TRP A 178 -1.14 28.61 -0.42
N LYS A 179 -1.47 27.47 -1.05
CA LYS A 179 -2.26 27.45 -2.29
C LYS A 179 -3.70 27.89 -2.07
N GLU A 180 -4.29 27.53 -0.93
CA GLU A 180 -5.63 27.97 -0.52
C GLU A 180 -5.66 29.49 -0.26
N GLU A 181 -4.68 30.03 0.48
CA GLU A 181 -4.57 31.48 0.70
C GLU A 181 -4.45 32.27 -0.61
N GLN A 182 -3.68 31.78 -1.58
CA GLN A 182 -3.55 32.41 -2.89
C GLN A 182 -4.82 32.31 -3.75
N GLY A 183 -5.64 31.27 -3.51
CA GLY A 183 -6.94 31.07 -4.15
C GLY A 183 -8.00 32.03 -3.61
N ASP A 184 -8.00 32.29 -2.30
CA ASP A 184 -8.94 33.18 -1.62
C ASP A 184 -8.64 34.67 -1.81
N LEU A 185 -7.42 35.02 -2.24
CA LEU A 185 -6.99 36.39 -2.58
C LEU A 185 -7.35 36.83 -4.00
N ARG A 186 -8.07 36.01 -4.78
CA ARG A 186 -8.47 36.30 -6.18
C ARG A 186 -9.96 36.54 -6.37
#